data_AF-A0A961RZG3-F1
#
_entry.id   AF-A0A961RZG3-F1
#
_cell.length_a   1.000
_cell.length_b   1.000
_cell.length_c   1.000
_cell.angle_alpha   90.00
_cell.angle_beta   90.00
_cell.angle_gamma   90.00
#
_symmetry.space_group_name_H-M   'P 1'
#
loop_
_entity.id
_entity.type
_entity.pdbx_description
1 polymer ?
#
loop_
_entity_poly.entity_id
_entity_poly.type
_entity_poly.pdbx_seq_one_letter_code
_entity_poly.pdbx_strand_id
1 'polypeptide(L)'
;MLKITDSLSIDERDFSWNFVRASGPGGQNVNKVSTAVELRFDVARADLPTDMKQRLVRVAGRQLTQDGVLIVEAQEHRSQERNKETA
;
A
#
# COMPACT_ATOMS: atom_id res chain seq x y z
N MET A 1 -4.51 4.89 -14.04
CA MET A 1 -5.54 3.87 -13.74
C MET A 1 -4.89 2.50 -13.68
N LEU A 2 -5.07 1.77 -12.59
CA LEU A 2 -4.57 0.40 -12.41
C LEU A 2 -5.64 -0.60 -12.85
N LYS A 3 -5.37 -1.36 -13.93
CA LYS A 3 -6.30 -2.40 -14.40
C LYS A 3 -6.11 -3.67 -13.58
N ILE A 4 -7.20 -4.19 -13.01
CA ILE A 4 -7.23 -5.44 -12.26
C ILE A 4 -7.80 -6.56 -13.15
N THR A 5 -8.88 -6.28 -13.86
CA THR A 5 -9.50 -7.17 -14.85
C THR A 5 -9.91 -6.38 -16.10
N ASP A 6 -10.48 -7.04 -17.09
CA ASP A 6 -11.00 -6.37 -18.30
C ASP A 6 -12.15 -5.38 -17.99
N SER A 7 -12.91 -5.65 -16.93
CA SER A 7 -14.05 -4.84 -16.49
C SER A 7 -13.79 -4.00 -15.24
N LEU A 8 -12.64 -4.16 -14.59
CA LEU A 8 -12.32 -3.49 -13.33
C LEU A 8 -10.99 -2.75 -13.40
N SER A 9 -11.05 -1.45 -13.17
CA SER A 9 -9.89 -0.58 -13.01
C SER A 9 -10.05 0.30 -11.80
N ILE A 10 -8.96 0.52 -11.07
CA ILE A 10 -8.90 1.42 -9.93
C ILE A 10 -8.23 2.72 -10.38
N ASP A 11 -8.75 3.89 -9.98
CA ASP A 11 -8.12 5.17 -10.30
C ASP A 11 -6.85 5.34 -9.46
N GLU A 12 -5.82 5.97 -10.03
CA GLU A 12 -4.59 6.25 -9.27
C GLU A 12 -4.84 7.19 -8.09
N ARG A 13 -5.93 7.98 -8.15
CA ARG A 13 -6.38 8.87 -7.08
C ARG A 13 -6.87 8.15 -5.82
N ASP A 14 -7.23 6.88 -5.93
CA ASP A 14 -7.63 6.07 -4.77
C ASP A 14 -6.42 5.54 -3.98
N PHE A 15 -5.22 5.70 -4.55
CA PHE A 15 -3.96 5.34 -3.91
C PHE A 15 -3.26 6.57 -3.33
N SER A 16 -2.70 6.41 -2.15
CA SER A 16 -1.82 7.40 -1.52
C SER A 16 -0.53 6.73 -1.09
N TRP A 17 0.59 7.38 -1.38
CA TRP A 17 1.92 6.89 -1.06
C TRP A 17 2.51 7.71 0.08
N ASN A 18 2.93 7.03 1.14
CA ASN A 18 3.67 7.62 2.25
C ASN A 18 5.09 7.06 2.28
N PHE A 19 6.06 7.94 2.53
CA PHE A 19 7.46 7.55 2.68
C PHE A 19 7.82 7.58 4.15
N VAL A 20 8.08 6.40 4.71
CA VAL A 20 8.35 6.21 6.13
C VAL A 20 9.81 5.86 6.35
N ARG A 21 10.30 6.07 7.57
CA ARG A 21 11.64 5.63 7.94
C ARG A 21 11.63 4.12 8.06
N ALA A 22 12.59 3.45 7.42
CA ALA A 22 12.76 2.01 7.59
C ALA A 22 13.10 1.70 9.06
N SER A 23 12.37 0.77 9.67
CA SER A 23 12.58 0.38 11.07
C SER A 23 13.48 -0.85 11.13
N GLY A 24 14.72 -0.70 11.58
CA GLY A 24 15.66 -1.82 11.79
C GLY A 24 16.82 -1.47 12.74
N PRO A 25 17.49 -2.45 13.39
CA PRO A 25 18.63 -2.22 14.26
C PRO A 25 19.77 -1.57 13.46
N GLY A 26 20.01 -0.29 13.74
CA GLY A 26 20.73 0.61 12.84
C GLY A 26 22.24 0.40 12.76
N GLY A 27 22.74 0.15 11.56
CA GLY A 27 24.08 0.61 11.13
C GLY A 27 24.03 2.05 10.65
N GLN A 28 25.19 2.74 10.58
CA GLN A 28 25.32 4.18 10.32
C GLN A 28 24.57 4.72 9.06
N ASN A 29 24.24 3.86 8.09
CA ASN A 29 23.55 4.27 6.85
C ASN A 29 22.02 4.04 6.86
N VAL A 30 21.47 3.25 7.80
CA VAL A 30 20.02 2.91 7.85
C VAL A 30 19.18 4.07 8.40
N ASN A 31 19.77 4.92 9.23
CA ASN A 31 19.05 5.98 9.95
C ASN A 31 18.80 7.28 9.15
N LYS A 32 19.25 7.38 7.89
CA LYS A 32 19.28 8.68 7.19
C LYS A 32 18.30 8.83 6.02
N VAL A 33 17.73 7.75 5.48
CA VAL A 33 16.86 7.83 4.30
C VAL A 33 15.53 7.13 4.57
N SER A 34 14.41 7.84 4.36
CA SER A 34 13.05 7.29 4.38
C SER A 34 12.82 6.38 3.17
N THR A 35 13.49 5.23 3.14
CA THR A 35 13.42 4.30 2.00
C THR A 35 12.16 3.45 2.02
N ALA A 36 11.52 3.27 3.18
CA ALA A 36 10.32 2.48 3.30
C ALA A 36 9.12 3.22 2.68
N VAL A 37 8.28 2.48 1.97
CA VAL A 37 7.10 2.97 1.28
C VAL A 37 5.88 2.32 1.88
N GLU A 38 4.87 3.12 2.19
CA GLU A 38 3.55 2.68 2.61
C GLU A 38 2.55 3.11 1.54
N LEU A 39 1.90 2.14 0.90
CA LEU A 39 0.78 2.34 0.00
C LEU A 39 -0.52 2.24 0.79
N ARG A 40 -1.35 3.28 0.69
CA ARG A 40 -2.69 3.32 1.27
C ARG A 40 -3.71 3.30 0.16
N PHE A 41 -4.66 2.38 0.24
CA PHE A 41 -5.76 2.25 -0.71
C PHE A 41 -7.09 2.31 0.04
N ASP A 42 -7.91 3.31 -0.25
CA ASP A 42 -9.21 3.49 0.41
C ASP A 42 -10.27 2.58 -0.24
N VAL A 43 -10.38 1.36 0.28
CA VAL A 43 -11.32 0.34 -0.24
C VAL A 43 -12.76 0.77 0.00
N ALA A 44 -13.03 1.51 1.07
CA ALA A 44 -14.37 1.99 1.37
C ALA A 44 -14.87 2.96 0.29
N ARG A 45 -14.00 3.89 -0.14
CA ARG A 45 -14.31 4.90 -1.17
C ARG A 45 -14.11 4.43 -2.61
N ALA A 46 -13.26 3.42 -2.83
CA ALA A 46 -13.00 2.91 -4.17
C ALA A 46 -14.27 2.40 -4.87
N ASP A 47 -14.32 2.59 -6.19
CA ASP A 47 -15.41 2.10 -7.03
C ASP A 47 -15.24 0.60 -7.31
N LEU A 48 -15.47 -0.19 -6.25
CA LEU A 48 -15.38 -1.65 -6.28
C LEU A 48 -16.75 -2.29 -6.00
N PRO A 49 -17.08 -3.42 -6.65
CA PRO A 49 -18.24 -4.23 -6.30
C PRO A 49 -18.24 -4.63 -4.82
N THR A 50 -19.41 -4.65 -4.19
CA THR A 50 -19.56 -4.92 -2.75
C THR A 50 -19.00 -6.29 -2.35
N ASP A 51 -19.22 -7.31 -3.17
CA ASP A 51 -18.65 -8.66 -3.01
C ASP A 51 -17.11 -8.67 -3.02
N MET A 52 -16.48 -7.87 -3.89
CA MET A 52 -15.04 -7.70 -3.91
C MET A 52 -14.54 -6.96 -2.65
N LYS A 53 -15.21 -5.88 -2.23
CA LYS A 53 -14.88 -5.18 -0.97
C LYS A 53 -14.91 -6.16 0.21
N GLN A 54 -15.96 -6.96 0.34
CA GLN A 54 -16.08 -7.98 1.39
C GLN A 54 -15.01 -9.07 1.32
N ARG A 55 -14.63 -9.50 0.11
CA ARG A 55 -13.54 -10.47 -0.08
C ARG A 55 -12.20 -9.86 0.31
N LEU A 56 -11.97 -8.61 -0.08
CA LEU A 56 -10.74 -7.89 0.22
C LEU A 56 -10.57 -7.67 1.72
N VAL A 57 -11.65 -7.34 2.45
CA VAL A 57 -11.65 -7.27 3.93
C VAL A 57 -11.18 -8.58 4.55
N ARG A 58 -11.68 -9.72 4.05
CA ARG A 58 -11.29 -11.05 4.55
C ARG A 58 -9.83 -11.40 4.25
N VAL A 59 -9.32 -11.03 3.08
CA VAL A 59 -7.96 -11.35 2.64
C VAL A 59 -6.92 -10.42 3.26
N ALA A 60 -7.23 -9.12 3.34
CA ALA A 60 -6.33 -8.11 3.87
C ALA A 60 -6.01 -8.33 5.36
N GLY A 61 -6.98 -8.81 6.14
CA GLY A 61 -6.79 -9.11 7.55
C GLY A 61 -6.23 -7.92 8.32
N ARG A 62 -5.02 -8.05 8.87
CA ARG A 62 -4.34 -7.01 9.66
C ARG A 62 -3.91 -5.78 8.86
N GLN A 63 -3.86 -5.88 7.55
CA GLN A 63 -3.48 -4.77 6.67
C GLN A 63 -4.64 -3.80 6.41
N LEU A 64 -5.87 -4.15 6.80
CA LEU A 64 -7.02 -3.26 6.68
C LEU A 64 -7.27 -2.52 8.00
N THR A 65 -7.34 -1.20 7.92
CA THR A 65 -7.75 -0.34 9.02
C THR A 65 -9.26 -0.42 9.29
N GLN A 66 -9.69 0.06 10.46
CA GLN A 66 -11.12 0.13 10.82
C GLN A 66 -11.90 1.07 9.88
N ASP A 67 -11.23 2.07 9.32
CA ASP A 67 -11.80 3.02 8.35
C ASP A 67 -11.91 2.43 6.93
N GLY A 68 -11.50 1.17 6.73
CA GLY A 68 -11.57 0.51 5.42
C GLY A 68 -10.42 0.88 4.48
N VAL A 69 -9.33 1.44 5.00
CA VAL A 69 -8.10 1.70 4.23
C VAL A 69 -7.17 0.49 4.31
N LEU A 70 -6.80 -0.07 3.17
CA LEU A 70 -5.76 -1.09 3.03
C LEU A 70 -4.39 -0.42 3.06
N ILE A 71 -3.50 -0.94 3.89
CA ILE A 71 -2.12 -0.48 4.04
C ILE A 71 -1.18 -1.60 3.59
N VAL A 72 -0.33 -1.31 2.62
CA VAL A 72 0.73 -2.21 2.12
C VAL A 72 2.07 -1.52 2.35
N GLU A 73 3.00 -2.19 3.05
CA GLU A 73 4.32 -1.65 3.36
C GLU A 73 5.41 -2.41 2.59
N ALA A 74 6.32 -1.66 1.96
CA ALA A 74 7.50 -2.19 1.29
C ALA A 74 8.77 -1.50 1.79
N GLN A 75 9.71 -2.28 2.29
CA GLN A 75 11.00 -1.79 2.81
C GLN A 75 12.18 -2.72 2.49
N GLU A 76 12.00 -3.64 1.54
CA GLU A 76 12.99 -4.67 1.18
C GLU A 76 14.23 -4.10 0.49
N HIS A 77 14.10 -2.92 -0.11
CA HIS A 77 15.16 -2.27 -0.88
C HIS A 77 15.71 -1.02 -0.20
N ARG A 78 16.97 -0.71 -0.52
CA ARG A 78 17.63 0.56 -0.13
C ARG A 78 17.18 1.77 -0.96
N SER A 79 16.26 1.59 -1.91
CA SER A 79 15.75 2.66 -2.79
C SER A 79 14.25 2.77 -2.63
N GLN A 80 13.78 4.00 -2.44
CA GLN A 80 12.37 4.36 -2.34
C GLN A 80 11.60 4.01 -3.62
N GLU A 81 12.18 4.23 -4.81
CA GLU A 81 11.53 3.89 -6.08
C GLU A 81 11.30 2.38 -6.21
N ARG A 82 12.31 1.57 -5.85
CA ARG A 82 12.17 0.12 -5.87
C ARG A 82 11.12 -0.36 -4.87
N ASN A 83 11.12 0.20 -3.66
CA ASN A 83 10.08 -0.14 -2.69
C ASN A 83 8.68 0.30 -3.14
N LYS A 84 8.56 1.39 -3.91
CA LYS A 84 7.29 1.83 -4.49
C LYS A 84 6.80 0.89 -5.58
N GLU A 85 7.70 0.29 -6.36
CA GLU A 85 7.34 -0.73 -7.36
C GLU A 85 6.97 -2.08 -6.72
N THR A 86 7.54 -2.39 -5.55
CA THR A 86 7.23 -3.61 -4.80
C THR A 86 5.87 -3.56 -4.09
N ALA A 87 5.46 -2.38 -3.60
CA ALA A 87 4.19 -2.15 -2.92
C ALA A 87 3.01 -2.05 -3.91
#